data_AF-A0A0L0S974-F1
#
_entry.id   AF-A0A0L0S974-F1
#
_cell.length_a   1.000
_cell.length_b   1.000
_cell.length_c   1.000
_cell.angle_alpha   90.00
_cell.angle_beta   90.00
_cell.angle_gamma   90.00
#
_symmetry.space_group_name_H-M   'P 1'
#
loop_
_entity.id
_entity.type
_entity.pdbx_description
1 polymer ?
#
loop_
_entity_poly.entity_id
_entity_poly.type
_entity_poly.pdbx_seq_one_letter_code
_entity_poly.pdbx_strand_id
1 'polypeptide(L)'
;MIAAPATTVAARAAATSAAVIGAGPAGLAVVARLLDTGAPRITWIDPAFNGGRLARYPEVPSNTKVALFLQYAAVSPALTKAADAASHDPRATLAALEQGKGCALVHAQKLCADLASALASAFPDRVDVKRGWVSAVHTTSAAGAEFAVDVVDGVKDDFAPNGTGSAVANGAKSTTVHAARLFLCTGSEPTPTPADPAPHAVFPHIQPVNAGKVSYDSASGALKLEGHGTVAGAHGFGIAFPERITDKWGNVEWSVGMWKFMRYIREVIV
;
A
#
# COMPACT_ATOMS: atom_id res chain seq x y z
N MET A 1 -45.28 2.34 17.01
CA MET A 1 -44.39 1.39 16.31
C MET A 1 -43.37 2.22 15.54
N ILE A 2 -42.14 2.27 16.03
CA ILE A 2 -41.06 3.04 15.41
C ILE A 2 -40.40 2.12 14.40
N ALA A 3 -40.61 2.39 13.11
CA ALA A 3 -39.86 1.73 12.05
C ALA A 3 -38.40 2.24 12.11
N ALA A 4 -37.46 1.31 12.28
CA ALA A 4 -36.04 1.59 12.15
C ALA A 4 -35.72 1.96 10.68
N PRO A 5 -34.80 2.92 10.43
CA PRO A 5 -34.59 3.46 9.09
C PRO A 5 -33.84 2.45 8.20
N ALA A 6 -34.25 2.43 6.94
CA ALA A 6 -33.71 1.62 5.85
C ALA A 6 -32.33 2.12 5.36
N THR A 7 -31.30 2.06 6.20
CA THR A 7 -29.95 2.58 5.88
C THR A 7 -28.94 1.54 5.40
N THR A 8 -29.22 0.24 5.47
CA THR A 8 -28.23 -0.81 5.18
C THR A 8 -28.17 -1.29 3.73
N VAL A 9 -29.22 -1.05 2.94
CA VAL A 9 -29.30 -1.60 1.56
C VAL A 9 -28.69 -0.65 0.53
N ALA A 10 -28.83 0.66 0.70
CA ALA A 10 -28.26 1.66 -0.21
C ALA A 10 -26.74 1.84 -0.06
N ALA A 11 -26.19 1.65 1.16
CA ALA A 11 -24.75 1.74 1.40
C ALA A 11 -23.94 0.58 0.79
N ARG A 12 -24.58 -0.58 0.59
CA ARG A 12 -23.98 -1.76 -0.05
C ARG A 12 -23.75 -1.60 -1.56
N ALA A 13 -24.33 -0.58 -2.20
CA ALA A 13 -24.33 -0.42 -3.65
C ALA A 13 -23.01 0.12 -4.25
N ALA A 14 -21.99 0.44 -3.44
CA ALA A 14 -20.70 0.96 -3.90
C ALA A 14 -19.47 0.22 -3.32
N ALA A 15 -19.63 -0.99 -2.78
CA ALA A 15 -18.51 -1.76 -2.27
C ALA A 15 -17.52 -2.12 -3.40
N THR A 16 -16.25 -1.77 -3.22
CA THR A 16 -15.19 -2.17 -4.15
C THR A 16 -14.72 -3.58 -3.84
N SER A 17 -14.05 -4.23 -4.79
CA SER A 17 -13.49 -5.57 -4.55
C SER A 17 -12.29 -5.53 -3.61
N ALA A 18 -11.58 -4.41 -3.54
CA ALA A 18 -10.41 -4.24 -2.69
C ALA A 18 -10.18 -2.76 -2.33
N ALA A 19 -9.79 -2.51 -1.09
CA ALA A 19 -9.18 -1.26 -0.66
C ALA A 19 -7.67 -1.49 -0.45
N VAL A 20 -6.84 -0.67 -1.07
CA VAL A 20 -5.38 -0.70 -0.94
C VAL A 20 -4.92 0.61 -0.30
N ILE A 21 -4.25 0.51 0.85
CA ILE A 21 -3.81 1.68 1.64
C ILE A 21 -2.30 1.84 1.49
N GLY A 22 -1.88 2.92 0.86
CA GLY A 22 -0.49 3.27 0.56
C GLY A 22 -0.19 3.15 -0.94
N ALA A 23 0.49 4.14 -1.50
CA ALA A 23 0.93 4.21 -2.91
C ALA A 23 2.47 4.23 -3.03
N GLY A 24 3.16 3.65 -2.05
CA GLY A 24 4.57 3.28 -2.19
C GLY A 24 4.76 1.99 -3.01
N PRO A 25 5.99 1.46 -3.05
CA PRO A 25 6.31 0.25 -3.81
C PRO A 25 5.41 -0.98 -3.57
N ALA A 26 5.03 -1.25 -2.31
CA ALA A 26 4.18 -2.40 -2.00
C ALA A 26 2.75 -2.18 -2.52
N GLY A 27 2.19 -0.99 -2.32
CA GLY A 27 0.83 -0.66 -2.76
C GLY A 27 0.69 -0.66 -4.27
N LEU A 28 1.65 -0.06 -4.98
CA LEU A 28 1.71 -0.10 -6.44
C LEU A 28 1.77 -1.55 -6.96
N ALA A 29 2.56 -2.41 -6.32
CA ALA A 29 2.65 -3.83 -6.67
C ALA A 29 1.34 -4.60 -6.40
N VAL A 30 0.68 -4.32 -5.27
CA VAL A 30 -0.64 -4.91 -4.96
C VAL A 30 -1.68 -4.48 -5.99
N VAL A 31 -1.78 -3.19 -6.31
CA VAL A 31 -2.76 -2.70 -7.29
C VAL A 31 -2.51 -3.31 -8.66
N ALA A 32 -1.25 -3.33 -9.11
CA ALA A 32 -0.86 -3.97 -10.36
C ALA A 32 -1.28 -5.46 -10.40
N ARG A 33 -0.99 -6.19 -9.32
CA ARG A 33 -1.33 -7.61 -9.22
C ARG A 33 -2.85 -7.85 -9.22
N LEU A 34 -3.61 -7.03 -8.50
CA LEU A 34 -5.08 -7.11 -8.50
C LEU A 34 -5.67 -6.82 -9.88
N LEU A 35 -5.09 -5.88 -10.63
CA LEU A 35 -5.51 -5.62 -12.01
C LEU A 35 -5.24 -6.83 -12.91
N ASP A 36 -4.06 -7.42 -12.80
CA ASP A 36 -3.63 -8.61 -13.56
C ASP A 36 -4.51 -9.84 -13.26
N THR A 37 -4.98 -9.99 -12.02
CA THR A 37 -5.87 -11.10 -11.63
C THR A 37 -7.36 -10.77 -11.80
N GLY A 38 -7.69 -9.64 -12.44
CA GLY A 38 -9.07 -9.34 -12.85
C GLY A 38 -9.95 -8.69 -11.78
N ALA A 39 -9.39 -8.10 -10.72
CA ALA A 39 -10.17 -7.38 -9.71
C ALA A 39 -11.05 -6.28 -10.34
N PRO A 40 -12.39 -6.31 -10.18
CA PRO A 40 -13.27 -5.44 -10.95
C PRO A 40 -13.16 -3.97 -10.55
N ARG A 41 -12.96 -3.68 -9.26
CA ARG A 41 -12.85 -2.30 -8.76
C ARG A 41 -11.96 -2.22 -7.52
N ILE A 42 -10.98 -1.34 -7.54
CA ILE A 42 -9.99 -1.14 -6.48
C ILE A 42 -10.10 0.31 -6.02
N THR A 43 -10.31 0.54 -4.72
CA THR A 43 -10.06 1.86 -4.15
C THR A 43 -8.61 1.92 -3.69
N TRP A 44 -7.81 2.79 -4.30
CA TRP A 44 -6.43 2.99 -3.92
C TRP A 44 -6.31 4.30 -3.15
N ILE A 45 -5.84 4.21 -1.91
CA ILE A 45 -5.87 5.30 -0.93
C ILE A 45 -4.43 5.65 -0.56
N ASP A 46 -4.04 6.89 -0.79
CA ASP A 46 -2.75 7.44 -0.34
C ASP A 46 -2.86 8.97 -0.22
N PRO A 47 -2.21 9.60 0.76
CA PRO A 47 -2.30 11.05 0.91
C PRO A 47 -1.64 11.83 -0.22
N ALA A 48 -0.57 11.31 -0.83
CA ALA A 48 0.27 12.07 -1.74
C ALA A 48 0.42 11.46 -3.13
N PHE A 49 0.40 10.13 -3.24
CA PHE A 49 0.76 9.38 -4.45
C PHE A 49 2.14 9.77 -4.99
N ASN A 50 3.11 9.99 -4.09
CA ASN A 50 4.45 10.51 -4.41
C ASN A 50 5.56 9.45 -4.23
N GLY A 51 5.22 8.15 -4.24
CA GLY A 51 6.16 7.05 -4.02
C GLY A 51 6.31 6.61 -2.56
N GLY A 52 5.42 7.09 -1.67
CA GLY A 52 5.39 6.71 -0.26
C GLY A 52 6.68 7.09 0.46
N ARG A 53 7.22 6.17 1.29
CA ARG A 53 8.41 6.47 2.11
C ARG A 53 9.68 6.81 1.32
N LEU A 54 9.78 6.43 0.06
CA LEU A 54 10.92 6.79 -0.77
C LEU A 54 11.09 8.32 -0.88
N ALA A 55 9.98 9.07 -0.83
CA ALA A 55 9.98 10.53 -0.89
C ALA A 55 10.72 11.19 0.28
N ARG A 56 10.94 10.47 1.40
CA ARG A 56 11.66 10.99 2.57
C ARG A 56 13.18 10.91 2.44
N TYR A 57 13.68 10.15 1.48
CA TYR A 57 15.10 9.81 1.39
C TYR A 57 15.66 10.04 -0.03
N PRO A 58 15.37 11.17 -0.69
CA PRO A 58 15.65 11.33 -2.12
C PRO A 58 17.13 11.13 -2.49
N GLU A 59 18.05 11.58 -1.63
CA GLU A 59 19.51 11.52 -1.86
C GLU A 59 20.15 10.22 -1.37
N VAL A 60 19.43 9.38 -0.62
CA VAL A 60 20.00 8.15 -0.08
C VAL A 60 20.35 7.21 -1.24
N PRO A 61 21.58 6.68 -1.31
CA PRO A 61 21.95 5.71 -2.33
C PRO A 61 21.25 4.38 -2.08
N SER A 62 20.63 3.82 -3.12
CA SER A 62 20.01 2.50 -3.06
C SER A 62 21.04 1.39 -3.18
N ASN A 63 20.86 0.32 -2.39
CA ASN A 63 21.56 -0.95 -2.60
C ASN A 63 20.95 -1.79 -3.74
N THR A 64 19.78 -1.38 -4.26
CA THR A 64 19.11 -2.08 -5.37
C THR A 64 19.70 -1.61 -6.68
N LYS A 65 20.13 -2.56 -7.53
CA LYS A 65 20.62 -2.26 -8.88
C LYS A 65 19.53 -1.61 -9.71
N VAL A 66 19.90 -0.62 -10.52
CA VAL A 66 18.98 0.09 -11.43
C VAL A 66 18.14 -0.87 -12.28
N ALA A 67 18.74 -1.94 -12.81
CA ALA A 67 18.04 -2.94 -13.61
C ALA A 67 16.84 -3.58 -12.86
N LEU A 68 16.90 -3.73 -11.54
CA LEU A 68 15.82 -4.32 -10.75
C LEU A 68 14.63 -3.36 -10.60
N PHE A 69 14.84 -2.04 -10.66
CA PHE A 69 13.74 -1.07 -10.70
C PHE A 69 13.01 -1.12 -12.04
N LEU A 70 13.74 -1.29 -13.16
CA LEU A 70 13.12 -1.48 -14.47
C LEU A 70 12.37 -2.82 -14.56
N GLN A 71 12.94 -3.90 -14.00
CA GLN A 71 12.24 -5.18 -13.90
C GLN A 71 10.96 -5.07 -13.06
N TYR A 72 10.99 -4.31 -11.95
CA TYR A 72 9.80 -4.03 -11.16
C TYR A 72 8.70 -3.36 -12.01
N ALA A 73 9.06 -2.42 -12.90
CA ALA A 73 8.09 -1.76 -13.79
C ALA A 73 7.52 -2.70 -14.88
N ALA A 74 8.26 -3.74 -15.27
CA ALA A 74 7.92 -4.63 -16.39
C ALA A 74 7.29 -5.97 -15.97
N VAL A 75 7.35 -6.33 -14.69
CA VAL A 75 6.91 -7.64 -14.16
C VAL A 75 5.39 -7.88 -14.23
N SER A 76 4.61 -6.81 -14.38
CA SER A 76 3.14 -6.85 -14.44
C SER A 76 2.68 -6.38 -15.82
N PRO A 77 1.79 -7.14 -16.49
CA PRO A 77 1.10 -6.68 -17.70
C PRO A 77 0.37 -5.35 -17.50
N ALA A 78 -0.31 -5.16 -16.37
CA ALA A 78 -0.97 -3.89 -16.05
C ALA A 78 0.01 -2.71 -15.94
N LEU A 79 1.17 -2.90 -15.29
CA LEU A 79 2.21 -1.85 -15.22
C LEU A 79 2.81 -1.54 -16.59
N THR A 80 3.09 -2.57 -17.38
CA THR A 80 3.66 -2.41 -18.73
C THR A 80 2.68 -1.64 -19.61
N LYS A 81 1.40 -2.06 -19.65
CA LYS A 81 0.34 -1.36 -20.38
C LYS A 81 0.21 0.10 -19.93
N ALA A 82 0.23 0.36 -18.62
CA ALA A 82 0.12 1.71 -18.09
C ALA A 82 1.33 2.57 -18.49
N ALA A 83 2.55 2.05 -18.36
CA ALA A 83 3.77 2.76 -18.72
C ALA A 83 3.83 3.07 -20.22
N ASP A 84 3.41 2.14 -21.08
CA ASP A 84 3.42 2.32 -22.53
C ASP A 84 2.35 3.31 -23.02
N ALA A 85 1.24 3.45 -22.27
CA ALA A 85 0.17 4.41 -22.56
C ALA A 85 0.39 5.78 -21.92
N ALA A 86 1.42 5.96 -21.09
CA ALA A 86 1.69 7.21 -20.40
C ALA A 86 2.19 8.30 -21.37
N SER A 87 1.85 9.57 -21.09
CA SER A 87 2.33 10.71 -21.88
C SER A 87 3.85 10.92 -21.78
N HIS A 88 4.45 10.42 -20.71
CA HIS A 88 5.89 10.35 -20.50
C HIS A 88 6.23 8.96 -19.98
N ASP A 89 7.29 8.33 -20.51
CA ASP A 89 7.71 6.99 -20.08
C ASP A 89 8.26 7.03 -18.64
N PRO A 90 7.57 6.42 -17.65
CA PRO A 90 8.02 6.38 -16.25
C PRO A 90 9.40 5.75 -16.05
N ARG A 91 9.86 4.95 -17.04
CA ARG A 91 11.12 4.19 -16.99
C ARG A 91 12.32 5.00 -17.50
N ALA A 92 12.09 6.08 -18.25
CA ALA A 92 13.11 6.76 -19.04
C ALA A 92 14.34 7.18 -18.22
N THR A 93 14.12 7.79 -17.05
CA THR A 93 15.22 8.25 -16.20
C THR A 93 16.10 7.08 -15.74
N LEU A 94 15.51 5.98 -15.28
CA LEU A 94 16.25 4.80 -14.81
C LEU A 94 16.92 4.05 -15.98
N ALA A 95 16.30 4.04 -17.16
CA ALA A 95 16.88 3.43 -18.36
C ALA A 95 18.19 4.11 -18.80
N ALA A 96 18.34 5.41 -18.53
CA ALA A 96 19.55 6.17 -18.83
C ALA A 96 20.68 6.00 -17.80
N LEU A 97 20.43 5.37 -16.65
CA LEU A 97 21.44 5.17 -15.60
C LEU A 97 22.24 3.87 -15.83
N GLU A 98 23.34 3.71 -15.07
CA GLU A 98 24.16 2.51 -15.12
C GLU A 98 23.45 1.31 -14.46
N GLN A 99 23.05 0.35 -15.29
CA GLN A 99 22.16 -0.76 -14.92
C GLN A 99 22.73 -1.68 -13.82
N GLY A 100 24.06 -1.78 -13.72
CA GLY A 100 24.76 -2.64 -12.75
C GLY A 100 24.96 -2.04 -11.36
N LYS A 101 24.65 -0.75 -11.16
CA LYS A 101 24.88 -0.02 -9.91
C LYS A 101 23.57 0.39 -9.22
N GLY A 102 23.69 0.80 -7.97
CA GLY A 102 22.63 1.54 -7.27
C GLY A 102 22.47 2.95 -7.83
N CYS A 103 21.40 3.63 -7.40
CA CYS A 103 21.13 5.03 -7.72
C CYS A 103 20.52 5.75 -6.50
N ALA A 104 20.44 7.08 -6.53
CA ALA A 104 19.69 7.83 -5.53
C ALA A 104 18.21 7.40 -5.51
N LEU A 105 17.61 7.28 -4.32
CA LEU A 105 16.23 6.79 -4.17
C LEU A 105 15.18 7.69 -4.82
N VAL A 106 15.49 8.97 -5.08
CA VAL A 106 14.62 9.86 -5.86
C VAL A 106 14.22 9.26 -7.21
N HIS A 107 15.07 8.45 -7.85
CA HIS A 107 14.73 7.80 -9.11
C HIS A 107 13.69 6.69 -8.93
N ALA A 108 13.82 5.88 -7.88
CA ALA A 108 12.83 4.85 -7.53
C ALA A 108 11.51 5.47 -7.07
N GLN A 109 11.59 6.58 -6.33
CA GLN A 109 10.45 7.38 -5.90
C GLN A 109 9.66 7.88 -7.12
N LYS A 110 10.32 8.56 -8.06
CA LYS A 110 9.71 9.08 -9.29
C LYS A 110 9.07 7.95 -10.11
N LEU A 111 9.79 6.84 -10.31
CA LEU A 111 9.23 5.67 -10.98
C LEU A 111 7.92 5.21 -10.33
N CYS A 112 7.86 5.11 -9.00
CA CYS A 112 6.63 4.69 -8.30
C CYS A 112 5.48 5.71 -8.48
N ALA A 113 5.77 7.00 -8.35
CA ALA A 113 4.78 8.06 -8.51
C ALA A 113 4.22 8.12 -9.94
N ASP A 114 5.11 8.04 -10.93
CA ASP A 114 4.75 8.11 -12.35
C ASP A 114 3.97 6.86 -12.77
N LEU A 115 4.39 5.67 -12.33
CA LEU A 115 3.63 4.42 -12.56
C LEU A 115 2.26 4.44 -11.87
N ALA A 116 2.16 4.99 -10.66
CA ALA A 116 0.88 5.12 -9.97
C ALA A 116 -0.10 6.01 -10.75
N SER A 117 0.38 7.16 -11.24
CA SER A 117 -0.38 8.07 -12.09
C SER A 117 -0.79 7.42 -13.42
N ALA A 118 0.15 6.76 -14.08
CA ALA A 118 -0.07 6.06 -15.34
C ALA A 118 -1.10 4.94 -15.18
N LEU A 119 -1.02 4.16 -14.11
CA LEU A 119 -1.94 3.06 -13.83
C LEU A 119 -3.35 3.59 -13.56
N ALA A 120 -3.51 4.63 -12.74
CA ALA A 120 -4.81 5.26 -12.52
C ALA A 120 -5.43 5.79 -13.83
N SER A 121 -4.61 6.37 -14.70
CA SER A 121 -5.05 6.89 -16.00
C SER A 121 -5.41 5.79 -17.01
N ALA A 122 -4.69 4.67 -16.98
CA ALA A 122 -4.90 3.54 -17.90
C ALA A 122 -6.10 2.65 -17.51
N PHE A 123 -6.55 2.73 -16.26
CA PHE A 123 -7.64 1.91 -15.71
C PHE A 123 -8.67 2.74 -14.92
N PRO A 124 -9.24 3.82 -15.50
CA PRO A 124 -10.09 4.76 -14.77
C PRO A 124 -11.39 4.12 -14.25
N ASP A 125 -11.90 3.10 -14.93
CA ASP A 125 -13.13 2.39 -14.52
C ASP A 125 -12.88 1.34 -13.42
N ARG A 126 -11.61 0.97 -13.20
CA ARG A 126 -11.22 -0.10 -12.25
C ARG A 126 -10.46 0.42 -11.04
N VAL A 127 -9.81 1.58 -11.13
CA VAL A 127 -8.97 2.14 -10.06
C VAL A 127 -9.53 3.50 -9.64
N ASP A 128 -10.16 3.51 -8.48
CA ASP A 128 -10.67 4.72 -7.82
C ASP A 128 -9.60 5.29 -6.90
N VAL A 129 -9.00 6.41 -7.29
CA VAL A 129 -7.94 7.08 -6.54
C VAL A 129 -8.54 8.00 -5.48
N LYS A 130 -8.30 7.67 -4.21
CA LYS A 130 -8.75 8.46 -3.07
C LYS A 130 -7.55 9.10 -2.39
N ARG A 131 -7.38 10.42 -2.58
CA ARG A 131 -6.35 11.20 -1.88
C ARG A 131 -6.82 11.53 -0.47
N GLY A 132 -6.14 10.96 0.52
CA GLY A 132 -6.45 11.24 1.92
C GLY A 132 -5.75 10.28 2.87
N TRP A 133 -5.92 10.54 4.16
CA TRP A 133 -5.36 9.71 5.21
C TRP A 133 -6.41 8.78 5.76
N VAL A 134 -6.03 7.52 5.95
CA VAL A 134 -6.88 6.56 6.63
C VAL A 134 -6.80 6.81 8.13
N SER A 135 -7.94 7.16 8.74
CA SER A 135 -8.05 7.37 10.19
C SER A 135 -8.55 6.15 10.94
N ALA A 136 -9.30 5.27 10.27
CA ALA A 136 -9.81 4.05 10.87
C ALA A 136 -10.12 3.01 9.81
N VAL A 137 -10.03 1.75 10.21
CA VAL A 137 -10.52 0.60 9.46
C VAL A 137 -11.43 -0.19 10.39
N HIS A 138 -12.64 -0.45 9.93
CA HIS A 138 -13.66 -1.20 10.64
C HIS A 138 -13.94 -2.49 9.88
N THR A 139 -14.25 -3.55 10.62
CA THR A 139 -14.75 -4.81 10.07
C THR A 139 -15.86 -5.34 10.96
N THR A 140 -16.87 -5.95 10.35
CA THR A 140 -18.05 -6.47 11.05
C THR A 140 -17.80 -7.85 11.68
N SER A 141 -16.72 -8.54 11.30
CA SER A 141 -16.26 -9.77 11.97
C SER A 141 -14.82 -10.13 11.61
N ALA A 142 -14.16 -10.94 12.44
CA ALA A 142 -12.87 -11.57 12.10
C ALA A 142 -12.98 -12.51 10.87
N ALA A 143 -14.19 -13.00 10.59
CA ALA A 143 -14.50 -13.76 9.38
C ALA A 143 -14.60 -12.89 8.10
N GLY A 144 -14.39 -11.57 8.20
CA GLY A 144 -14.05 -10.70 7.05
C GLY A 144 -15.15 -10.55 6.00
N ALA A 145 -16.37 -10.22 6.42
CA ALA A 145 -17.48 -10.06 5.48
C ALA A 145 -17.39 -8.76 4.65
N GLU A 146 -16.88 -7.69 5.23
CA GLU A 146 -16.78 -6.36 4.61
C GLU A 146 -15.88 -5.44 5.45
N PHE A 147 -15.04 -4.63 4.81
CA PHE A 147 -14.23 -3.59 5.43
C PHE A 147 -14.82 -2.22 5.14
N ALA A 148 -14.88 -1.36 6.16
CA ALA A 148 -15.18 0.06 6.02
C ALA A 148 -13.94 0.88 6.42
N VAL A 149 -13.45 1.72 5.51
CA VAL A 149 -12.21 2.48 5.65
C VAL A 149 -12.55 3.96 5.69
N ASP A 150 -12.30 4.61 6.82
CA ASP A 150 -12.52 6.04 6.97
C ASP A 150 -11.31 6.81 6.46
N VAL A 151 -11.57 7.68 5.47
CA VAL A 151 -10.55 8.47 4.80
C VAL A 151 -10.82 9.95 5.00
N VAL A 152 -9.86 10.64 5.61
CA VAL A 152 -9.88 12.08 5.81
C VAL A 152 -9.29 12.77 4.57
N ASP A 153 -10.10 13.61 3.92
CA ASP A 153 -9.68 14.37 2.74
C ASP A 153 -8.78 15.55 3.12
N GLY A 154 -7.92 15.97 2.19
CA GLY A 154 -7.24 17.27 2.24
C GLY A 154 -6.12 17.43 3.29
N VAL A 155 -5.72 16.36 3.96
CA VAL A 155 -4.57 16.39 4.86
C VAL A 155 -3.30 16.45 4.01
N LYS A 156 -2.44 17.43 4.31
CA LYS A 156 -1.14 17.58 3.66
C LYS A 156 -0.24 16.42 4.08
N ASP A 157 0.54 15.89 3.14
CA ASP A 157 1.63 14.99 3.51
C ASP A 157 2.74 15.82 4.17
N ASP A 158 2.96 15.63 5.47
CA ASP A 158 3.86 16.46 6.28
C ASP A 158 5.34 16.26 5.94
N PHE A 159 5.64 15.32 5.04
CA PHE A 159 6.99 15.09 4.55
C PHE A 159 7.38 15.98 3.37
N ALA A 160 6.53 16.95 3.00
CA ALA A 160 6.99 18.12 2.25
C ALA A 160 8.11 18.82 3.04
N PRO A 161 9.17 19.38 2.40
CA PRO A 161 10.39 19.85 3.06
C PRO A 161 10.23 20.81 4.26
N ASN A 162 9.04 21.38 4.47
CA ASN A 162 8.71 22.36 5.51
C ASN A 162 7.47 21.98 6.36
N GLY A 163 7.06 20.71 6.40
CA GLY A 163 5.84 20.27 7.12
C GLY A 163 6.11 19.88 8.58
N THR A 164 5.71 20.73 9.52
CA THR A 164 5.62 20.35 10.94
C THR A 164 4.24 19.74 11.23
N GLY A 165 4.20 18.42 11.36
CA GLY A 165 3.15 17.68 12.09
C GLY A 165 1.90 17.31 11.29
N SER A 166 1.50 16.05 11.40
CA SER A 166 0.24 15.51 10.87
C SER A 166 -0.95 16.09 11.59
N ALA A 167 -1.41 17.23 11.09
CA ALA A 167 -2.61 17.86 11.56
C ALA A 167 -3.75 17.52 10.58
N VAL A 168 -4.47 16.44 10.87
CA VAL A 168 -5.88 16.36 10.46
C VAL A 168 -6.56 17.58 11.10
N ALA A 169 -6.97 18.55 10.29
CA ALA A 169 -7.68 19.71 10.82
C ALA A 169 -8.94 19.23 11.58
N ASN A 170 -9.19 19.77 12.78
CA ASN A 170 -10.42 19.48 13.51
C ASN A 170 -11.64 19.81 12.63
N GLY A 171 -12.51 18.83 12.39
CA GLY A 171 -13.67 18.97 11.50
C GLY A 171 -13.41 18.66 10.01
N ALA A 172 -12.26 18.08 9.67
CA ALA A 172 -11.97 17.65 8.31
C ALA A 172 -13.02 16.64 7.80
N LYS A 173 -13.41 16.79 6.52
CA LYS A 173 -14.38 15.92 5.87
C LYS A 173 -13.82 14.50 5.77
N SER A 174 -14.53 13.56 6.38
CA SER A 174 -14.23 12.13 6.26
C SER A 174 -15.19 11.47 5.27
N THR A 175 -14.68 10.52 4.49
CA THR A 175 -15.46 9.64 3.62
C THR A 175 -15.16 8.20 3.97
N THR A 176 -16.19 7.38 4.11
CA THR A 176 -16.03 5.94 4.33
C THR A 176 -16.07 5.19 3.00
N VAL A 177 -15.08 4.34 2.76
CA VAL A 177 -14.97 3.46 1.60
C VAL A 177 -15.24 2.02 2.04
N HIS A 178 -16.06 1.30 1.30
CA HIS A 178 -16.37 -0.10 1.58
C HIS A 178 -15.63 -1.03 0.62
N ALA A 179 -15.06 -2.12 1.13
CA ALA A 179 -14.36 -3.11 0.32
C ALA A 179 -14.49 -4.55 0.85
N ALA A 180 -14.48 -5.53 -0.06
CA ALA A 180 -14.47 -6.95 0.32
C ALA A 180 -13.10 -7.46 0.79
N ARG A 181 -12.01 -6.83 0.33
CA ARG A 181 -10.63 -7.15 0.70
C ARG A 181 -9.90 -5.89 1.13
N LEU A 182 -8.96 -6.04 2.06
CA LEU A 182 -8.13 -4.95 2.57
C LEU A 182 -6.65 -5.29 2.37
N PHE A 183 -5.89 -4.31 1.89
CA PHE A 183 -4.44 -4.42 1.76
C PHE A 183 -3.75 -3.24 2.44
N LEU A 184 -3.05 -3.50 3.53
CA LEU A 184 -2.22 -2.52 4.23
C LEU A 184 -0.82 -2.52 3.62
N CYS A 185 -0.49 -1.46 2.89
CA CYS A 185 0.79 -1.28 2.19
C CYS A 185 1.57 -0.06 2.70
N THR A 186 1.28 0.38 3.93
CA THR A 186 1.95 1.50 4.59
C THR A 186 3.32 1.08 5.14
N GLY A 187 4.22 2.04 5.36
CA GLY A 187 5.51 1.76 6.00
C GLY A 187 5.46 1.87 7.53
N SER A 188 6.39 1.22 8.23
CA SER A 188 6.44 1.12 9.71
C SER A 188 7.15 2.29 10.39
N GLU A 189 6.53 2.92 11.39
CA GLU A 189 7.21 3.83 12.33
C GLU A 189 7.02 3.29 13.76
N PRO A 190 8.09 3.14 14.57
CA PRO A 190 9.48 3.51 14.31
C PRO A 190 10.26 2.52 13.42
N THR A 191 11.44 2.94 12.94
CA THR A 191 12.38 2.11 12.18
C THR A 191 12.86 0.93 13.04
N PRO A 192 12.78 -0.33 12.58
CA PRO A 192 13.25 -1.47 13.35
C PRO A 192 14.74 -1.35 13.70
N THR A 193 15.11 -1.64 14.94
CA THR A 193 16.50 -1.82 15.36
C THR A 193 16.74 -3.28 15.75
N PRO A 194 17.99 -3.78 15.78
CA PRO A 194 18.28 -5.14 16.25
C PRO A 194 17.82 -5.41 17.69
N ALA A 195 17.78 -4.37 18.53
CA ALA A 195 17.33 -4.46 19.93
C ALA A 195 15.82 -4.26 20.10
N ASP A 196 15.14 -3.73 19.07
CA ASP A 196 13.71 -3.47 19.07
C ASP A 196 13.17 -3.74 17.64
N PRO A 197 12.99 -5.03 17.27
CA PRO A 197 12.46 -5.40 15.97
C PRO A 197 11.01 -4.89 15.90
N ALA A 198 10.86 -3.79 15.15
CA ALA A 198 9.66 -2.95 15.02
C ALA A 198 8.40 -3.53 15.68
N PRO A 199 7.90 -2.96 16.78
CA PRO A 199 6.49 -3.15 17.07
C PRO A 199 5.74 -2.59 15.85
N HIS A 200 4.87 -3.41 15.27
CA HIS A 200 3.88 -3.01 14.27
C HIS A 200 2.91 -1.98 14.88
N ALA A 201 3.41 -0.83 15.33
CA ALA A 201 2.63 0.37 15.34
C ALA A 201 2.37 0.67 13.87
N VAL A 202 1.35 0.00 13.31
CA VAL A 202 0.52 0.59 12.27
C VAL A 202 0.31 2.02 12.77
N PHE A 203 0.77 3.00 12.00
CA PHE A 203 0.83 4.42 12.35
C PHE A 203 -0.09 4.79 13.51
N PRO A 204 0.31 5.58 14.53
CA PRO A 204 -0.51 5.85 15.72
C PRO A 204 -1.93 6.39 15.45
N HIS A 205 -2.25 6.73 14.20
CA HIS A 205 -3.53 7.22 13.69
C HIS A 205 -4.36 6.18 12.89
N ILE A 206 -3.83 5.01 12.54
CA ILE A 206 -4.63 3.84 12.13
C ILE A 206 -4.78 2.98 13.39
N GLN A 207 -5.53 3.50 14.37
CA GLN A 207 -6.01 2.66 15.45
C GLN A 207 -7.25 1.95 14.89
N PRO A 208 -7.23 0.61 14.70
CA PRO A 208 -8.49 -0.10 14.63
C PRO A 208 -9.19 0.13 15.98
N VAL A 209 -10.14 1.05 16.01
CA VAL A 209 -10.84 1.39 17.25
C VAL A 209 -11.55 0.11 17.72
N ASN A 210 -11.12 -0.40 18.87
CA ASN A 210 -11.61 -1.60 19.59
C ASN A 210 -11.09 -2.99 19.16
N ALA A 211 -10.02 -3.13 18.39
CA ALA A 211 -9.35 -4.43 18.23
C ALA A 211 -7.86 -4.30 18.58
N GLY A 212 -7.31 -5.26 19.32
CA GLY A 212 -5.95 -5.19 19.87
C GLY A 212 -4.83 -5.05 18.83
N LYS A 213 -3.57 -5.24 19.25
CA LYS A 213 -2.40 -5.02 18.39
C LYS A 213 -2.51 -5.81 17.07
N VAL A 214 -2.30 -5.13 15.94
CA VAL A 214 -2.24 -5.77 14.62
C VAL A 214 -0.90 -6.51 14.49
N SER A 215 -0.95 -7.76 14.07
CA SER A 215 0.20 -8.56 13.64
C SER A 215 -0.10 -9.21 12.29
N TYR A 216 0.80 -10.03 11.76
CA TYR A 216 0.62 -10.66 10.46
C TYR A 216 1.37 -11.99 10.36
N ASP A 217 0.97 -12.79 9.38
CA ASP A 217 1.66 -13.98 8.94
C ASP A 217 2.64 -13.64 7.80
N SER A 218 3.94 -13.79 8.03
CA SER A 218 4.95 -13.36 7.05
C SER A 218 5.09 -14.27 5.82
N ALA A 219 4.41 -15.43 5.79
CA ALA A 219 4.41 -16.33 4.63
C ALA A 219 3.21 -16.07 3.71
N SER A 220 2.07 -15.70 4.30
CA SER A 220 0.81 -15.47 3.57
C SER A 220 0.38 -14.01 3.52
N GLY A 221 1.05 -13.11 4.22
CA GLY A 221 0.67 -11.71 4.36
C GLY A 221 -0.61 -11.49 5.18
N ALA A 222 -1.26 -12.55 5.67
CA ALA A 222 -2.55 -12.45 6.34
C ALA A 222 -2.44 -11.64 7.65
N LEU A 223 -3.31 -10.64 7.81
CA LEU A 223 -3.34 -9.82 9.02
C LEU A 223 -4.03 -10.56 10.16
N LYS A 224 -3.52 -10.36 11.37
CA LYS A 224 -4.02 -10.96 12.61
C LYS A 224 -4.33 -9.86 13.62
N LEU A 225 -5.48 -9.96 14.26
CA LEU A 225 -5.87 -9.10 15.37
C LEU A 225 -5.68 -9.86 16.68
N GLU A 226 -4.97 -9.25 17.62
CA GLU A 226 -4.82 -9.77 18.97
C GLU A 226 -6.20 -10.05 19.59
N GLY A 227 -6.38 -11.25 20.15
CA GLY A 227 -7.66 -11.71 20.69
C GLY A 227 -8.67 -12.23 19.67
N HIS A 228 -8.45 -12.02 18.36
CA HIS A 228 -9.41 -12.39 17.30
C HIS A 228 -8.83 -13.28 16.21
N GLY A 229 -7.50 -13.45 16.15
CA GLY A 229 -6.84 -14.31 15.18
C GLY A 229 -6.75 -13.68 13.78
N THR A 230 -6.66 -14.52 12.75
CA THR A 230 -6.55 -14.07 11.35
C THR A 230 -7.82 -13.36 10.89
N VAL A 231 -7.66 -12.20 10.26
CA VAL A 231 -8.74 -11.43 9.65
C VAL A 231 -8.88 -11.84 8.19
N ALA A 232 -9.96 -12.54 7.86
CA ALA A 232 -10.19 -13.01 6.50
C ALA A 232 -10.25 -11.83 5.52
N GLY A 233 -9.60 -11.97 4.36
CA GLY A 233 -9.58 -10.94 3.31
C GLY A 233 -8.64 -9.75 3.57
N ALA A 234 -7.98 -9.67 4.74
CA ALA A 234 -7.05 -8.60 5.09
C ALA A 234 -5.58 -9.06 5.00
N HIS A 235 -4.77 -8.33 4.24
CA HIS A 235 -3.36 -8.64 4.03
C HIS A 235 -2.47 -7.41 4.24
N GLY A 236 -1.24 -7.64 4.71
CA GLY A 236 -0.21 -6.63 4.86
C GLY A 236 0.97 -6.91 3.93
N PHE A 237 1.48 -5.88 3.26
CA PHE A 237 2.69 -5.96 2.44
C PHE A 237 3.59 -4.73 2.62
N GLY A 238 4.88 -4.88 2.34
CA GLY A 238 5.85 -3.80 2.36
C GLY A 238 6.72 -3.80 3.62
N ILE A 239 7.33 -2.66 3.94
CA ILE A 239 8.31 -2.57 5.04
C ILE A 239 7.69 -2.88 6.40
N ALA A 240 6.40 -2.56 6.60
CA ALA A 240 5.69 -2.88 7.84
C ALA A 240 5.26 -4.35 7.95
N PHE A 241 5.16 -5.05 6.81
CA PHE A 241 4.69 -6.43 6.70
C PHE A 241 5.57 -7.22 5.70
N PRO A 242 6.89 -7.33 5.93
CA PRO A 242 7.80 -7.98 5.00
C PRO A 242 7.66 -9.50 5.02
N GLU A 243 8.01 -10.14 3.92
CA GLU A 243 8.20 -11.59 3.91
C GLU A 243 9.40 -11.97 4.80
N ARG A 244 9.29 -13.09 5.52
CA ARG A 244 10.42 -13.68 6.25
C ARG A 244 10.98 -14.84 5.45
N ILE A 245 12.24 -14.75 5.05
CA ILE A 245 12.89 -15.78 4.22
C ILE A 245 14.05 -16.43 4.97
N THR A 246 14.36 -17.67 4.59
CA THR A 246 15.54 -18.40 5.03
C THR A 246 16.46 -18.60 3.84
N ASP A 247 17.70 -18.17 3.96
CA ASP A 247 18.70 -18.38 2.90
C ASP A 247 19.20 -19.83 2.87
N LYS A 248 19.98 -20.18 1.84
CA LYS A 248 20.53 -21.55 1.68
C LYS A 248 21.49 -22.00 2.79
N TRP A 249 21.91 -21.07 3.64
CA TRP A 249 22.80 -21.33 4.78
C TRP A 249 22.03 -21.37 6.11
N GLY A 250 20.70 -21.24 6.08
CA GLY A 250 19.84 -21.29 7.26
C GLY A 250 19.67 -19.94 7.97
N ASN A 251 20.23 -18.83 7.45
CA ASN A 251 20.02 -17.52 8.05
C ASN A 251 18.62 -17.02 7.74
N VAL A 252 17.99 -16.39 8.72
CA VAL A 252 16.63 -15.86 8.60
C VAL A 252 16.67 -14.35 8.50
N GLU A 253 16.13 -13.80 7.42
CA GLU A 253 16.09 -12.35 7.18
C GLU A 253 14.70 -11.85 6.80
N TRP A 254 14.46 -10.56 7.03
CA TRP A 254 13.29 -9.85 6.51
C TRP A 254 13.57 -9.37 5.09
N SER A 255 12.74 -9.82 4.15
CA SER A 255 12.92 -9.57 2.73
C SER A 255 12.35 -8.20 2.33
N VAL A 256 13.16 -7.16 2.50
CA VAL A 256 12.78 -5.77 2.19
C VAL A 256 13.43 -5.29 0.89
N GLY A 257 12.63 -4.80 -0.05
CA GLY A 257 13.09 -4.19 -1.30
C GLY A 257 12.01 -4.22 -2.38
N MET A 258 12.04 -3.27 -3.33
CA MET A 258 11.02 -3.14 -4.38
C MET A 258 10.78 -4.47 -5.12
N TRP A 259 11.85 -5.08 -5.63
CA TRP A 259 11.78 -6.36 -6.33
C TRP A 259 11.29 -7.51 -5.44
N LYS A 260 11.75 -7.54 -4.17
CA LYS A 260 11.35 -8.55 -3.18
C LYS A 260 9.84 -8.47 -2.90
N PHE A 261 9.28 -7.27 -2.73
CA PHE A 261 7.84 -7.07 -2.54
C PHE A 261 7.03 -7.59 -3.72
N MET A 262 7.45 -7.29 -4.95
CA MET A 262 6.75 -7.76 -6.14
C MET A 262 6.74 -9.29 -6.24
N ARG A 263 7.88 -9.95 -6.00
CA ARG A 263 7.95 -11.41 -6.00
C ARG A 263 6.97 -11.99 -4.97
N TYR A 264 7.04 -11.51 -3.73
CA TYR A 264 6.19 -11.97 -2.64
C TYR A 264 4.70 -11.76 -2.92
N ILE A 265 4.32 -10.57 -3.38
CA ILE A 265 2.91 -10.23 -3.71
C ILE A 265 2.35 -11.12 -4.81
N ARG A 266 3.16 -11.47 -5.83
CA ARG A 266 2.72 -12.37 -6.90
C ARG A 266 2.47 -13.80 -6.44
N GLU A 267 3.22 -14.26 -5.44
CA GLU A 267 3.06 -15.60 -4.84
C GLU A 267 1.82 -15.66 -3.94
N VAL A 268 1.56 -14.59 -3.18
CA VAL A 268 0.47 -14.55 -2.19
C VAL A 268 -0.88 -14.17 -2.79
N ILE A 269 -0.93 -13.16 -3.66
CA ILE A 269 -2.17 -12.73 -4.29
C ILE A 269 -2.39 -13.57 -5.54
N VAL A 270 -3.28 -14.54 -5.45
CA VAL A 270 -3.81 -15.32 -6.57
C VAL A 270 -5.03 -14.67 -7.20
#